data_AF-A0A952PLG9-F1
#
_entry.id   AF-A0A952PLG9-F1
#
_cell.length_a   1.000
_cell.length_b   1.000
_cell.length_c   1.000
_cell.angle_alpha   90.00
_cell.angle_beta   90.00
_cell.angle_gamma   90.00
#
_symmetry.space_group_name_H-M   'P 1'
#
loop_
_entity.id
_entity.type
_entity.pdbx_description
1 polymer ?
#
loop_
_entity_poly.entity_id
_entity_poly.type
_entity_poly.pdbx_seq_one_letter_code
_entity_poly.pdbx_strand_id
1 'polypeptide(L)' 'MSNSGNEGKPPSIAELQRFIKDGERLTFKTADGGNYTGKLRWFDEHAFSLALDNGDFTLVKSNVIGYGVSRKK' A
#
# COMPACT_ATOMS: atom_id res chain seq x y z
N MET A 1 9.48 3.77 17.40
CA MET A 1 10.48 3.46 16.36
C MET A 1 9.73 3.26 15.06
N SER A 2 9.59 4.33 14.28
CA SER A 2 8.96 4.29 12.96
C SER A 2 9.99 3.69 11.99
N ASN A 3 9.65 2.56 11.37
CA ASN A 3 10.55 1.85 10.47
C ASN A 3 10.62 2.61 9.13
N SER A 4 11.55 3.57 9.02
CA SER A 4 11.84 4.38 7.83
C SER A 4 12.52 3.56 6.72
N GLY A 5 11.86 2.51 6.26
CA GLY A 5 12.47 1.51 5.38
C GLY A 5 12.31 1.73 3.87
N ASN A 6 11.35 2.53 3.40
CA ASN A 6 11.05 2.65 1.95
C ASN A 6 10.46 4.02 1.58
N GLU A 7 11.08 5.10 2.04
CA GLU A 7 10.71 6.44 1.59
C GLU A 7 11.17 6.64 0.14
N GLY A 8 10.21 6.72 -0.79
CA GLY A 8 10.44 7.12 -2.18
C GLY A 8 10.58 5.99 -3.22
N LYS A 9 10.38 4.72 -2.86
CA LYS A 9 10.35 3.61 -3.84
C LYS A 9 9.00 2.87 -3.80
N PRO A 10 8.41 2.52 -4.95
CA PRO A 10 7.25 1.64 -4.98
C PRO A 10 7.64 0.23 -4.50
N PRO A 11 6.71 -0.52 -3.90
CA PRO A 11 6.95 -1.90 -3.50
C PRO A 11 7.25 -2.77 -4.73
N SER A 12 8.16 -3.72 -4.58
CA SER A 12 8.41 -4.74 -5.61
C SER A 12 7.22 -5.69 -5.78
N ILE A 13 7.12 -6.37 -6.93
CA ILE A 13 6.08 -7.37 -7.18
C ILE A 13 6.10 -8.47 -6.10
N ALA A 14 7.29 -8.94 -5.71
CA ALA A 14 7.44 -9.96 -4.68
C ALA A 14 6.92 -9.49 -3.32
N GLU A 15 7.17 -8.22 -2.96
CA GLU A 15 6.63 -7.63 -1.74
C GLU A 15 5.10 -7.52 -1.79
N LEU A 16 4.55 -7.05 -2.91
CA LEU A 16 3.11 -6.94 -3.10
C LEU A 16 2.40 -8.30 -2.96
N GLN A 17 2.96 -9.34 -3.57
CA GLN A 17 2.45 -10.71 -3.43
C GLN A 17 2.50 -11.20 -1.98
N ARG A 18 3.60 -10.92 -1.27
CA ARG A 18 3.72 -11.24 0.16
C ARG A 18 2.66 -10.49 0.98
N PHE A 19 2.45 -9.20 0.73
CA PHE A 19 1.46 -8.41 1.47
C PHE A 19 0.04 -8.93 1.30
N ILE A 20 -0.32 -9.38 0.08
CA ILE A 20 -1.63 -10.03 -0.16
C ILE A 20 -1.72 -11.34 0.63
N LYS A 21 -0.70 -12.19 0.53
CA LYS A 21 -0.67 -13.50 1.20
C LYS A 21 -0.79 -13.38 2.73
N ASP A 22 -0.05 -12.44 3.30
CA ASP A 22 0.04 -12.26 4.75
C ASP A 22 -1.12 -11.40 5.29
N GLY A 23 -1.95 -10.81 4.41
CA GLY A 23 -3.06 -9.94 4.78
C GLY A 23 -2.61 -8.66 5.49
N GLU A 24 -1.41 -8.19 5.18
CA GLU A 24 -0.76 -7.02 5.78
C GLU A 24 -1.54 -5.73 5.45
N ARG A 25 -1.57 -4.80 6.41
CA ARG A 25 -2.12 -3.45 6.18
C ARG A 25 -1.03 -2.53 5.67
N LEU A 26 -1.27 -1.94 4.50
CA LEU A 26 -0.39 -0.98 3.86
C LEU A 26 -0.97 0.42 3.98
N THR A 27 -0.11 1.41 4.17
CA THR A 27 -0.42 2.83 4.03
C THR A 27 0.27 3.36 2.80
N PHE A 28 -0.47 3.77 1.78
CA PHE A 28 0.06 4.43 0.60
C PHE A 28 0.00 5.95 0.77
N LYS A 29 1.12 6.63 0.52
CA LYS A 29 1.24 8.09 0.48
C LYS A 29 1.03 8.56 -0.95
N THR A 30 0.15 9.55 -1.16
CA THR A 30 -0.18 10.05 -2.50
C THR A 30 0.37 11.45 -2.78
N ALA A 31 0.52 11.79 -4.06
CA ALA A 31 1.09 13.07 -4.51
C ALA A 31 0.25 14.29 -4.11
N ASP A 32 -1.05 14.11 -3.87
CA ASP A 32 -1.98 15.12 -3.35
C ASP A 32 -1.88 15.32 -1.82
N GLY A 33 -0.94 14.63 -1.16
CA GLY A 33 -0.75 14.67 0.30
C GLY A 33 -1.67 13.72 1.08
N GLY A 34 -2.50 12.93 0.39
CA GLY A 34 -3.36 11.92 1.00
C GLY A 34 -2.61 10.69 1.53
N ASN A 35 -3.27 9.97 2.42
CA ASN A 35 -2.82 8.67 2.93
C ASN A 35 -3.97 7.66 2.93
N TYR A 36 -3.78 6.53 2.27
CA TYR A 36 -4.77 5.45 2.19
C TYR A 36 -4.26 4.21 2.90
N THR A 37 -4.94 3.79 3.97
CA THR A 37 -4.53 2.65 4.79
C THR A 37 -5.53 1.50 4.70
N GLY A 38 -5.10 0.36 4.15
CA GLY A 38 -5.96 -0.81 3.98
C GLY A 38 -5.17 -2.08 3.73
N LYS A 39 -5.88 -3.21 3.60
CA LYS A 39 -5.27 -4.48 3.19
C LYS A 39 -5.17 -4.54 1.68
N LEU A 40 -4.01 -4.87 1.14
CA LEU A 40 -3.84 -5.07 -0.29
C LEU A 40 -4.58 -6.34 -0.73
N ARG A 41 -5.46 -6.22 -1.74
CA ARG A 41 -6.24 -7.35 -2.29
C ARG A 41 -5.67 -7.87 -3.59
N TRP A 42 -5.41 -6.94 -4.51
CA TRP A 42 -4.81 -7.21 -5.81
C TRP A 42 -4.04 -5.98 -6.27
N PHE A 43 -3.16 -6.20 -7.26
CA PHE A 43 -2.47 -5.14 -7.98
C PHE A 43 -2.31 -5.58 -9.44
N ASP A 44 -2.21 -4.62 -10.33
CA ASP A 44 -1.87 -4.84 -11.74
C ASP A 44 -0.76 -3.87 -12.15
N GLU A 45 -0.59 -3.61 -13.45
CA GLU A 45 0.42 -2.66 -13.94
C GLU A 45 0.17 -1.22 -13.48
N HIS A 46 -1.08 -0.82 -13.28
CA HIS A 46 -1.49 0.58 -13.13
C HIS A 46 -2.09 0.93 -11.77
N ALA A 47 -2.56 -0.05 -10.99
CA ALA A 47 -3.35 0.19 -9.80
C ALA A 47 -3.07 -0.81 -8.66
N PHE A 48 -3.49 -0.39 -7.47
CA PHE A 48 -3.62 -1.19 -6.26
C PHE A 48 -5.08 -1.20 -5.82
N SER A 49 -5.59 -2.35 -5.39
CA SER A 49 -6.85 -2.41 -4.66
C SER A 49 -6.61 -2.65 -3.17
N LEU A 50 -7.22 -1.76 -2.37
CA LEU A 50 -7.21 -1.80 -0.93
C LEU A 50 -8.60 -2.14 -0.42
N ALA A 51 -8.68 -3.09 0.50
CA ALA A 51 -9.84 -3.19 1.39
C ALA A 51 -9.64 -2.24 2.57
N LEU A 52 -10.43 -1.18 2.60
CA LEU A 52 -10.56 -0.24 3.71
C LEU A 52 -11.66 -0.72 4.67
N ASP A 53 -11.77 -0.06 5.82
CA ASP A 53 -12.79 -0.42 6.82
C ASP A 53 -14.21 -0.04 6.37
N ASN A 54 -14.34 0.85 5.38
CA ASN A 54 -15.60 1.33 4.80
C ASN A 54 -15.91 0.79 3.39
N GLY A 55 -15.08 -0.12 2.87
CA GLY A 55 -15.27 -0.71 1.55
C GLY A 55 -13.97 -0.85 0.74
N ASP A 56 -14.11 -1.26 -0.50
CA ASP A 56 -12.97 -1.43 -1.40
C ASP A 56 -12.64 -0.11 -2.11
N PHE A 57 -11.35 0.17 -2.25
CA PHE A 57 -10.82 1.38 -2.86
C PHE A 57 -9.72 1.03 -3.86
N THR A 58 -9.74 1.67 -5.03
CA THR A 58 -8.71 1.47 -6.07
C THR A 58 -7.83 2.72 -6.15
N LEU A 59 -6.52 2.53 -6.04
CA LEU A 59 -5.52 3.58 -6.05
C LEU A 59 -4.61 3.43 -7.28
N VAL A 60 -4.57 4.44 -8.12
CA VAL A 60 -3.69 4.47 -9.31
C VAL A 60 -2.24 4.66 -8.86
N LYS A 61 -1.34 3.82 -9.36
CA LYS A 61 0.10 3.82 -9.04
C LYS A 61 0.80 5.13 -9.36
N SER A 62 0.37 5.83 -10.41
CA SER A 62 0.92 7.14 -10.79
C SER A 62 0.74 8.20 -9.71
N ASN A 63 -0.23 8.02 -8.81
CA ASN A 63 -0.46 8.94 -7.69
C ASN A 63 0.28 8.52 -6.42
N VAL A 64 0.96 7.36 -6.39
CA VAL A 64 1.63 6.84 -5.19
C VAL A 64 3.09 7.26 -5.17
N ILE A 65 3.48 7.99 -4.13
CA ILE A 65 4.86 8.48 -3.93
C ILE A 65 5.62 7.70 -2.85
N GLY A 66 4.94 6.83 -2.12
CA GLY A 66 5.57 5.98 -1.11
C GLY A 66 4.57 5.05 -0.43
N TYR A 67 5.09 4.11 0.36
CA TYR A 67 4.28 3.20 1.15
C TYR A 67 4.92 2.88 2.50
N GLY A 68 4.09 2.47 3.45
CA GLY A 68 4.48 1.92 4.74
C GLY A 68 3.69 0.65 5.04
N VAL A 69 4.30 -0.27 5.80
CA VAL A 69 3.64 -1.49 6.27
C VAL A 69 3.29 -1.31 7.74
N SER A 70 2.00 -1.39 8.08
CA SER A 70 1.52 -1.36 9.46
C SER A 70 1.47 -2.77 10.03
N ARG A 71 2.59 -3.23 10.59
CA ARG A 71 2.62 -4.51 11.32
C ARG A 71 2.01 -4.30 12.71
N LYS A 72 0.97 -5.08 13.06
CA LYS A 72 0.57 -5.19 14.47
C LYS A 72 1.72 -5.84 15.23
N LYS A 73 2.20 -5.16 16.25
CA LYS A 73 3.25 -5.63 17.15
C LYS A 73 2.72 -6.70 18.08
#